data_AF-A0A5D2N747-F1
#
_entry.id   AF-A0A5D2N747-F1
#
_cell.length_a   1.000
_cell.length_b   1.000
_cell.length_c   1.000
_cell.angle_alpha   90.00
_cell.angle_beta   90.00
_cell.angle_gamma   90.00
#
_symmetry.space_group_name_H-M   'P 1'
#
loop_
_entity.id
_entity.type
_entity.pdbx_description
1 polymer ?
#
loop_
_entity_poly.entity_id
_entity_poly.type
_entity_poly.pdbx_seq_one_letter_code
_entity_poly.pdbx_strand_id
1 'polypeptide(L)'
;MAFEGQKRAAEHIEKYKEYETDYTCRLMAKYFSKKNFYGGNIFDEKATIDSETILSSRWPSTRSFADPVHAFEHPSNGGSCI
;
A
#
# COMPACT_ATOMS: atom_id res chain seq x y z
N MET A 1 -36.74 -12.72 -15.45
CA MET A 1 -35.82 -13.36 -14.48
C MET A 1 -34.34 -13.23 -14.85
N ALA A 2 -33.94 -13.32 -16.13
CA ALA A 2 -32.52 -13.20 -16.53
C ALA A 2 -31.87 -11.82 -16.23
N PHE A 3 -32.62 -10.72 -16.37
CA PHE A 3 -32.12 -9.35 -16.13
C PHE A 3 -31.76 -9.08 -14.66
N GLU A 4 -32.51 -9.63 -13.71
CA GLU A 4 -32.21 -9.48 -12.27
C GLU A 4 -30.99 -10.30 -11.83
N GLY A 5 -30.75 -11.46 -12.45
CA GLY A 5 -29.54 -12.25 -12.23
C GLY A 5 -28.27 -11.52 -12.70
N GLN A 6 -28.35 -10.86 -13.87
CA GLN A 6 -27.24 -10.06 -14.41
C GLN A 6 -26.93 -8.84 -13.53
N LYS A 7 -27.97 -8.18 -13.00
CA LYS A 7 -27.83 -7.01 -12.11
C LYS A 7 -27.15 -7.39 -10.79
N ARG A 8 -27.58 -8.48 -10.14
CA ARG A 8 -26.91 -9.00 -8.94
C ARG A 8 -25.46 -9.34 -9.19
N ALA A 9 -25.14 -9.99 -10.32
CA ALA A 9 -23.76 -10.32 -10.66
C ALA A 9 -22.88 -9.06 -10.78
N ALA A 10 -23.39 -8.00 -11.41
CA ALA A 10 -22.69 -6.72 -11.49
C ALA A 10 -22.49 -6.08 -10.10
N GLU A 11 -23.51 -6.07 -9.25
CA GLU A 11 -23.43 -5.58 -7.86
C GLU A 11 -22.40 -6.35 -7.03
N HIS A 12 -22.29 -7.68 -7.22
CA HIS A 12 -21.30 -8.50 -6.54
C HIS A 12 -19.86 -8.21 -6.98
N ILE A 13 -19.65 -7.96 -8.29
CA ILE A 13 -18.34 -7.60 -8.82
C ILE A 13 -17.89 -6.24 -8.28
N GLU A 14 -18.80 -5.27 -8.21
CA GLU A 14 -18.50 -3.94 -7.65
C GLU A 14 -18.11 -4.02 -6.18
N LYS A 15 -18.90 -4.72 -5.35
CA LYS A 15 -18.57 -4.95 -3.94
C LYS A 15 -17.24 -5.67 -3.74
N TYR A 16 -16.92 -6.64 -4.59
CA TYR A 16 -15.64 -7.33 -4.53
C TYR A 16 -14.47 -6.34 -4.73
N LYS A 17 -14.56 -5.45 -5.72
CA LYS A 17 -13.53 -4.43 -5.98
C LYS A 17 -13.38 -3.45 -4.81
N GLU A 18 -14.50 -3.05 -4.19
CA GLU A 18 -14.48 -2.22 -2.98
C GLU A 18 -13.76 -2.94 -1.84
N TYR A 19 -14.10 -4.21 -1.57
CA TYR A 19 -13.44 -4.98 -0.52
C TYR A 19 -11.95 -5.20 -0.79
N GLU A 20 -11.57 -5.47 -2.03
CA GLU A 20 -10.17 -5.61 -2.44
C GLU A 20 -9.38 -4.32 -2.21
N THR A 21 -9.98 -3.17 -2.56
CA THR A 21 -9.38 -1.85 -2.37
C THR A 21 -9.23 -1.53 -0.88
N ASP A 22 -10.30 -1.66 -0.09
CA ASP A 22 -10.29 -1.41 1.35
C ASP A 22 -9.30 -2.33 2.09
N TYR A 23 -9.25 -3.60 1.72
CA TYR A 23 -8.34 -4.56 2.32
C TYR A 23 -6.88 -4.21 2.02
N THR A 24 -6.59 -3.82 0.78
CA THR A 24 -5.26 -3.37 0.37
C THR A 24 -4.84 -2.12 1.13
N CYS A 25 -5.70 -1.09 1.17
CA CYS A 25 -5.40 0.14 1.91
C CYS A 25 -5.19 -0.14 3.40
N ARG A 26 -5.97 -1.04 4.02
CA ARG A 26 -5.80 -1.43 5.42
C ARG A 26 -4.46 -2.12 5.67
N LEU A 27 -4.03 -3.04 4.81
CA LEU A 27 -2.73 -3.70 4.93
C LEU A 27 -1.57 -2.72 4.78
N MET A 28 -1.67 -1.82 3.78
CA MET A 28 -0.66 -0.79 3.55
C MET A 28 -0.54 0.14 4.76
N ALA A 29 -1.66 0.65 5.28
CA ALA A 29 -1.65 1.50 6.46
C ALA A 29 -1.12 0.79 7.73
N LYS A 30 -1.45 -0.50 7.90
CA LYS A 30 -1.08 -1.24 9.12
C LYS A 30 0.39 -1.66 9.15
N TYR A 31 0.94 -2.14 8.05
CA TYR A 31 2.27 -2.75 8.03
C TYR A 31 3.30 -1.95 7.22
N PHE A 32 2.85 -1.13 6.28
CA PHE A 32 3.72 -0.41 5.32
C PHE A 32 3.61 1.11 5.44
N SER A 33 3.01 1.64 6.51
CA SER A 33 2.88 3.09 6.72
C SER A 33 4.21 3.80 6.98
N LYS A 34 5.31 3.06 7.17
CA LYS A 34 6.63 3.58 7.55
C LYS A 34 6.60 4.41 8.85
N LYS A 35 5.54 4.23 9.66
CA LYS A 35 5.29 4.94 10.92
C LYS A 35 5.41 4.01 12.14
N ASN A 36 6.05 4.51 13.19
CA ASN A 36 6.18 3.82 14.47
C ASN A 36 4.86 3.87 15.26
N PHE A 37 4.80 3.19 16.40
CA PHE A 37 3.61 3.12 17.26
C PHE A 37 3.09 4.49 17.75
N TYR A 38 3.93 5.53 17.71
CA TYR A 38 3.59 6.91 18.08
C TYR A 38 3.27 7.79 16.87
N GLY A 39 3.19 7.23 15.66
CA GLY A 39 2.90 7.95 14.43
C GLY A 39 4.09 8.71 13.83
N GLY A 40 5.29 8.62 14.43
CA GLY A 40 6.53 9.18 13.89
C GLY A 40 7.17 8.27 12.84
N ASN A 41 8.17 8.77 12.10
CA ASN A 41 8.92 7.94 11.14
C ASN A 41 9.63 6.76 11.86
N ILE A 42 9.64 5.57 11.25
CA ILE A 42 10.41 4.41 11.76
C ILE A 42 11.90 4.56 11.42
N PHE A 43 12.23 5.27 10.34
CA PHE A 43 13.58 5.41 9.83
C PHE A 43 14.27 6.65 10.39
N ASP A 44 15.52 6.48 10.79
CA ASP A 44 16.37 7.53 11.36
C ASP A 44 17.24 8.18 10.28
N GLU A 45 17.70 7.39 9.30
CA GLU A 45 18.63 7.83 8.25
C GLU A 45 18.14 7.41 6.86
N LYS A 46 18.46 8.24 5.86
CA LYS A 46 18.21 7.97 4.45
C LYS A 46 19.47 8.24 3.64
N ALA A 47 19.80 7.32 2.74
CA ALA A 47 20.91 7.47 1.79
C ALA A 47 20.41 7.19 0.37
N THR A 48 20.86 8.00 -0.58
CA THR A 48 20.58 7.77 -2.00
C THR A 48 21.87 7.31 -2.67
N ILE A 49 21.87 6.10 -3.21
CA ILE A 49 23.02 5.49 -3.89
C ILE A 49 22.52 5.02 -5.25
N ASP A 50 23.16 5.43 -6.34
CA ASP A 50 22.86 4.98 -7.70
C ASP A 50 21.34 4.94 -8.03
N SER A 51 20.63 6.02 -7.68
CA SER A 51 19.17 6.22 -7.83
C SER A 51 18.25 5.42 -6.90
N GLU A 52 18.79 4.52 -6.08
CA GLU A 52 18.05 3.80 -5.05
C GLU A 52 18.08 4.56 -3.71
N THR A 53 16.94 4.61 -3.02
CA THR A 53 16.86 5.20 -1.68
C THR A 53 16.85 4.09 -0.63
N ILE A 54 17.89 4.06 0.20
CA ILE A 54 18.02 3.14 1.33
C ILE A 54 17.67 3.89 2.60
N LEU A 55 16.74 3.32 3.38
CA LEU A 55 16.30 3.80 4.68
C LEU A 55 16.87 2.91 5.78
N SER A 56 17.33 3.52 6.87
CA SER A 56 17.92 2.82 8.01
C SER A 56 17.13 3.12 9.28
N SER A 57 16.98 2.12 10.14
CA SER A 57 16.25 2.22 11.41
C SER A 57 17.04 1.57 12.53
N ARG A 58 16.89 2.09 13.75
CA ARG A 58 17.43 1.45 14.96
C ARG A 58 16.73 0.15 15.34
N TRP A 59 15.54 -0.12 14.81
CA TRP A 59 14.80 -1.34 15.10
C TRP A 59 15.38 -2.54 14.34
N PRO A 60 15.65 -3.69 15.01
CA PRO A 60 16.27 -4.85 14.37
C PRO A 60 15.54 -5.36 13.13
N SER A 61 14.21 -5.30 13.12
CA SER A 61 13.36 -5.78 12.03
C SER A 61 13.27 -4.86 10.81
N THR A 62 13.69 -3.60 10.93
CA THR A 62 13.67 -2.60 9.84
C THR A 62 15.04 -1.93 9.65
N ARG A 63 16.10 -2.62 10.07
CA ARG A 63 17.44 -2.05 10.21
C ARG A 63 18.00 -1.49 8.90
N SER A 64 17.71 -2.16 7.79
CA SER A 64 17.98 -1.65 6.43
C SER A 64 16.77 -1.97 5.56
N PHE A 65 16.19 -0.95 4.97
CA PHE A 65 15.03 -1.04 4.08
C PHE A 65 15.35 -0.29 2.79
N ALA A 66 15.47 -1.03 1.69
CA ALA A 66 15.52 -0.43 0.37
C ALA A 66 14.10 -0.04 -0.04
N ASP A 67 13.87 1.23 -0.35
CA ASP A 67 12.55 1.68 -0.77
C ASP A 67 12.30 1.21 -2.21
N PRO A 68 11.33 0.30 -2.47
CA PRO A 68 11.15 -0.30 -3.79
C PRO A 68 10.46 0.65 -4.79
N VAL A 69 10.65 1.96 -4.63
CA VAL A 69 9.90 3.08 -5.25
C VAL A 69 9.70 2.90 -6.76
N HIS A 70 10.57 2.15 -7.45
CA HIS A 70 10.48 2.02 -8.90
C HIS A 70 9.86 0.73 -9.46
N ALA A 71 9.57 -0.29 -8.65
CA ALA A 71 9.15 -1.60 -9.18
C ALA A 71 7.64 -1.69 -9.49
N PHE A 72 6.80 -0.84 -8.89
CA PHE A 72 5.34 -1.02 -8.89
C PHE A 72 4.55 0.30 -9.02
N GLU A 73 5.03 1.28 -9.79
CA GLU A 73 4.16 2.40 -10.20
C GLU A 73 3.06 1.87 -11.13
N HIS A 74 2.00 1.32 -10.55
CA HIS A 74 0.76 1.05 -11.26
C HIS A 74 0.15 2.43 -11.56
N PRO A 75 -0.27 2.73 -12.80
CA PRO A 75 -0.88 4.02 -13.12
C PRO A 75 -2.06 4.27 -12.18
N SER A 76 -1.89 5.25 -11.29
CA SER A 76 -2.86 5.61 -10.26
C SER A 76 -4.07 6.22 -10.95
N ASN A 77 -5.10 5.42 -11.22
CA ASN A 77 -6.38 5.93 -11.63
C ASN A 77 -7.13 6.39 -10.37
N GLY A 78 -6.92 7.63 -9.96
CA GLY A 78 -7.84 8.43 -9.14
C GLY A 78 -8.17 7.99 -7.70
N GLY A 79 -7.53 6.96 -7.14
CA GLY A 79 -7.76 6.52 -5.76
C GLY A 79 -6.45 6.31 -5.02
N SER A 80 -5.71 7.38 -4.71
CA SER A 80 -4.52 7.26 -3.86
C SER A 80 -4.96 7.00 -2.42
N CYS A 81 -4.69 5.81 -1.89
CA CYS A 81 -4.69 5.56 -0.45
C CYS A 81 -3.27 5.60 0.16
N ILE A 82 -2.41 6.42 -0.46
CA ILE A 82 -1.08 6.83 0.01
C ILE A 82 -1.03 8.35 0.13
#